data_AF-A0AA42KI92-F1
#
_entry.id   AF-A0AA42KI92-F1
#
_cell.length_a   1.000
_cell.length_b   1.000
_cell.length_c   1.000
_cell.angle_alpha   90.00
_cell.angle_beta   90.00
_cell.angle_gamma   90.00
#
_symmetry.space_group_name_H-M   'P 1'
#
loop_
_entity.id
_entity.type
_entity.pdbx_description
1 polymer ?
#
loop_
_entity_poly.entity_id
_entity_poly.type
_entity_poly.pdbx_seq_one_letter_code
_entity_poly.pdbx_strand_id
1 'polypeptide(L)'
;YYAGSKVVIDAGMELTAKGGGSWLKLDPSGVTISGATIKMNSGGAPGVGSGIAILRPGALMQADADKAGALLTPAQIQTLKRNAPFCEECEKCKGGACAI
;
A
#
# COMPACT_ATOMS: atom_id res chain seq x y z
N TYR A 1 -15.39 44.09 21.73
CA TYR A 1 -15.45 44.24 20.25
C TYR A 1 -15.21 42.88 19.64
N TYR A 2 -16.28 42.21 19.19
CA TYR A 2 -16.16 40.99 18.40
C TYR A 2 -16.09 41.43 16.94
N ALA A 3 -14.89 41.54 16.39
CA ALA A 3 -14.77 41.46 14.95
C ALA A 3 -15.16 40.03 14.56
N GLY A 4 -15.89 39.86 13.45
CA GLY A 4 -16.26 38.54 12.95
C GLY A 4 -15.03 37.70 12.56
N SER A 5 -15.19 36.73 11.68
CA SER A 5 -14.12 35.79 11.32
C SER A 5 -12.88 36.40 10.65
N LYS A 6 -12.87 37.72 10.34
CA LYS A 6 -11.76 38.41 9.67
C LYS A 6 -11.57 39.83 10.22
N VAL A 7 -10.31 40.20 10.46
CA VAL A 7 -9.86 41.56 10.74
C VAL A 7 -8.79 41.92 9.72
N VAL A 8 -8.90 43.10 9.12
CA VAL A 8 -7.87 43.67 8.25
C VAL A 8 -7.39 44.96 8.90
N ILE A 9 -6.07 45.08 9.07
CA ILE A 9 -5.43 46.26 9.64
C ILE A 9 -4.54 46.84 8.55
N ASP A 10 -4.84 48.06 8.13
CA ASP A 10 -4.02 48.83 7.20
C ASP A 10 -3.14 49.79 8.00
N ALA A 11 -1.85 49.77 7.73
CA ALA A 11 -0.85 50.58 8.43
C ALA A 11 0.02 51.29 7.40
N GLY A 12 0.20 52.61 7.57
CA GLY A 12 0.87 53.44 6.56
C GLY A 12 2.34 53.11 6.38
N MET A 13 3.16 53.38 7.41
CA MET A 13 4.61 53.14 7.36
C MET A 13 5.07 51.95 8.19
N GLU A 14 4.46 51.75 9.35
CA GLU A 14 4.85 50.69 10.27
C GLU A 14 3.64 50.16 11.05
N LEU A 15 3.57 48.85 11.23
CA LEU A 15 2.66 48.19 12.17
C LEU A 15 3.47 47.44 13.23
N THR A 16 3.29 47.81 14.51
CA THR A 16 3.91 47.11 15.63
C THR A 16 2.85 46.53 16.56
N ALA A 17 2.90 45.22 16.79
CA ALA A 17 2.08 44.50 17.76
C ALA A 17 2.96 44.01 18.92
N LYS A 18 2.61 44.35 20.16
CA LYS A 18 3.38 44.01 21.37
C LYS A 18 2.51 43.27 22.39
N GLY A 19 3.09 42.27 23.06
CA GLY A 19 2.45 41.55 24.16
C GLY A 19 3.45 40.75 24.98
N GLY A 20 3.35 40.78 26.31
CA GLY A 20 4.18 39.96 27.21
C GLY A 20 5.69 40.14 27.02
N GLY A 21 6.15 41.35 26.67
CA GLY A 21 7.57 41.64 26.38
C GLY A 21 8.05 41.22 24.98
N SER A 22 7.23 40.51 24.21
CA SER A 22 7.48 40.17 22.81
C SER A 22 6.81 41.18 21.87
N TRP A 23 7.33 41.31 20.66
CA TRP A 23 6.77 42.19 19.63
C TRP A 23 7.00 41.67 18.21
N LEU A 24 6.12 42.10 17.32
CA LEU A 24 6.15 41.90 15.87
C LEU A 24 6.05 43.29 15.23
N LYS A 25 6.94 43.59 14.27
CA LYS A 25 6.95 44.82 13.48
C LYS A 25 6.87 44.49 12.00
N LEU A 26 6.08 45.26 11.28
CA LEU A 26 6.03 45.28 9.82
C LEU A 26 6.37 46.69 9.37
N ASP A 27 7.39 46.84 8.55
CA ASP A 27 7.84 48.11 7.98
C ASP A 27 8.35 47.87 6.53
N PRO A 28 8.81 48.89 5.79
CA PRO A 28 9.28 48.70 4.42
C PRO A 28 10.52 47.80 4.29
N SER A 29 11.26 47.57 5.38
CA SER A 29 12.39 46.62 5.42
C SER A 29 11.93 45.17 5.60
N GLY A 30 10.68 44.95 6.00
CA GLY A 30 10.03 43.65 6.06
C GLY A 30 9.37 43.36 7.41
N VAL A 31 9.41 42.08 7.81
CA VAL A 31 8.78 41.57 9.03
C VAL A 31 9.86 41.24 10.06
N THR A 32 9.80 41.90 11.23
CA THR A 32 10.71 41.63 12.37
C THR A 32 9.93 41.07 13.55
N ILE A 33 10.40 39.98 14.14
CA ILE A 33 9.79 39.34 15.31
C ILE A 33 10.84 39.23 16.41
N SER A 34 10.50 39.65 17.63
CA SER A 34 11.36 39.53 18.81
C SER A 34 10.56 39.07 20.01
N GLY A 35 11.06 38.06 20.73
CA GLY A 35 10.39 37.51 21.91
C GLY A 35 11.15 36.34 22.50
N ALA A 36 10.80 35.97 23.73
CA ALA A 36 11.46 34.88 24.46
C ALA A 36 11.26 33.49 23.80
N THR A 37 10.15 33.30 23.09
CA THR A 37 9.88 32.08 22.32
C THR A 37 9.14 32.45 21.04
N ILE A 38 9.70 32.06 19.89
CA ILE A 38 9.11 32.29 18.57
C ILE A 38 8.79 30.91 17.97
N LYS A 39 7.51 30.58 17.82
CA LYS A 39 7.05 29.32 17.20
C LYS A 39 6.82 29.54 15.71
N MET A 40 7.88 29.41 14.90
CA MET A 40 7.78 29.49 13.44
C MET A 40 7.55 28.09 12.88
N ASN A 41 6.48 27.91 12.11
CA ASN A 41 6.13 26.65 11.44
C ASN A 41 6.10 25.43 12.38
N SER A 42 5.87 25.64 13.67
CA SER A 42 5.96 24.59 14.71
C SER A 42 4.68 23.77 14.83
N GLY A 43 3.88 23.69 13.78
CA GLY A 43 2.60 22.97 13.75
C GLY A 43 2.63 21.80 12.77
N GLY A 44 2.15 20.63 13.23
CA GLY A 44 1.73 19.49 12.41
C GLY A 44 2.75 18.96 11.39
N ALA A 45 3.48 17.92 11.76
CA ALA A 45 4.12 17.06 10.75
C ALA A 45 3.10 16.01 10.27
N PRO A 46 3.12 15.62 8.98
CA PRO A 46 2.35 14.46 8.54
C PRO A 46 2.75 13.24 9.40
N GLY A 47 1.75 12.48 9.87
CA GLY A 47 1.99 11.24 10.57
C GLY A 47 2.72 10.26 9.65
N VAL A 48 3.70 9.53 10.17
CA VAL A 48 4.35 8.44 9.44
C VAL A 48 3.44 7.23 9.52
N GLY A 49 2.86 6.82 8.38
CA GLY A 49 2.08 5.59 8.29
C GLY A 49 2.97 4.36 8.44
N SER A 50 2.54 3.37 9.23
CA SER A 50 3.17 2.05 9.23
C SER A 50 2.88 1.38 7.87
N GLY A 51 3.92 1.06 7.11
CA GLY A 51 3.76 0.37 5.82
C GLY A 51 2.95 -0.92 5.95
N ILE A 52 2.30 -1.31 4.86
CA ILE A 52 1.46 -2.52 4.85
C ILE A 52 2.39 -3.74 4.89
N ALA A 53 2.29 -4.54 5.95
CA ALA A 53 3.10 -5.75 6.16
C ALA A 53 2.61 -6.93 5.29
N ILE A 54 2.41 -6.68 3.99
CA ILE A 54 1.98 -7.72 3.05
C ILE A 54 3.12 -8.73 2.90
N LEU A 55 2.78 -10.01 3.04
CA LEU A 55 3.71 -11.10 2.76
C LEU A 55 4.15 -10.99 1.29
N ARG A 56 5.42 -10.73 1.05
CA ARG A 56 5.96 -10.74 -0.32
C ARG A 56 5.84 -12.17 -0.87
N PRO A 57 5.53 -12.34 -2.17
CA PRO A 57 5.65 -13.64 -2.81
C PRO A 57 7.02 -14.23 -2.51
N GLY A 58 7.04 -15.50 -2.10
CA GLY A 58 8.29 -16.22 -1.88
C GLY A 58 9.10 -16.32 -3.16
N ALA A 59 10.39 -16.66 -3.03
CA ALA A 59 11.21 -16.97 -4.19
C ALA A 59 10.58 -18.15 -4.95
N LEU A 60 10.43 -17.99 -6.27
CA LEU A 60 10.00 -19.08 -7.13
C LEU A 60 11.07 -20.17 -7.10
N MET A 61 10.66 -21.42 -6.91
CA MET A 61 11.55 -22.58 -7.06
C MET A 61 11.63 -22.96 -8.54
N GLN A 62 12.80 -23.44 -9.00
CA GLN A 62 12.95 -23.98 -10.35
C GLN A 62 12.05 -25.21 -10.51
N ALA A 63 11.20 -25.21 -11.54
CA ALA A 63 10.33 -26.34 -11.87
C ALA A 63 11.13 -27.62 -12.20
N ASP A 64 12.39 -27.47 -12.62
CA ASP A 64 13.24 -28.55 -13.10
C ASP A 64 13.83 -29.43 -11.97
N ALA A 65 13.56 -29.09 -10.70
CA ALA A 65 13.93 -29.89 -9.55
C ALA A 65 12.88 -30.96 -9.18
N ASP A 66 11.76 -31.02 -9.91
CA ASP A 66 10.74 -32.02 -9.66
C ASP A 66 11.18 -33.41 -10.12
N LYS A 67 10.80 -34.44 -9.39
CA LYS A 67 11.16 -35.81 -9.73
C LYS A 67 10.29 -36.27 -10.89
N ALA A 68 10.93 -36.69 -11.99
CA ALA A 68 10.22 -37.38 -13.06
C ALA A 68 9.40 -38.55 -12.48
N GLY A 69 8.13 -38.62 -12.88
CA GLY A 69 7.25 -39.74 -12.50
C GLY A 69 7.83 -41.09 -12.94
N ALA A 70 7.36 -42.17 -12.33
CA ALA A 70 7.82 -43.51 -12.70
C ALA A 70 7.47 -43.84 -14.15
N LEU A 71 8.40 -44.50 -14.85
CA LEU A 71 8.11 -45.08 -16.16
C LEU A 71 7.04 -46.16 -16.01
N LEU A 72 6.09 -46.18 -16.95
CA LEU A 72 5.07 -47.22 -17.00
C LEU A 72 5.71 -48.58 -17.27
N THR A 73 5.25 -49.61 -16.56
CA THR A 73 5.64 -51.00 -16.83
C THR A 73 5.12 -51.44 -18.21
N PRO A 74 5.71 -52.46 -18.84
CA PRO A 74 5.22 -52.99 -20.13
C PRO A 74 3.73 -53.40 -20.08
N ALA A 75 3.26 -53.93 -18.96
CA ALA A 75 1.86 -54.28 -18.75
C ALA A 75 0.94 -53.05 -18.71
N GLN A 76 1.39 -51.96 -18.08
CA GLN A 76 0.67 -50.68 -18.04
C GLN A 76 0.62 -50.01 -19.41
N ILE A 77 1.72 -50.06 -20.16
CA ILE A 77 1.77 -49.55 -21.54
C ILE A 77 0.79 -50.33 -22.42
N GLN A 78 0.75 -51.66 -22.27
CA GLN A 78 -0.11 -52.52 -23.09
C GLN A 78 -1.59 -52.34 -22.77
N THR A 79 -1.98 -52.08 -21.50
CA THR A 79 -3.37 -51.77 -21.16
C THR A 79 -3.80 -50.39 -21.68
N LEU A 80 -2.94 -49.37 -21.54
CA LEU A 80 -3.24 -48.00 -22.02
C LEU A 80 -3.31 -47.88 -23.55
N LYS A 81 -2.62 -48.77 -24.28
CA LYS A 81 -2.65 -48.84 -25.75
C LYS A 81 -3.82 -49.66 -26.33
N ARG A 82 -4.67 -50.29 -25.50
CA ARG A 82 -5.86 -51.00 -26.00
C ARG A 82 -6.92 -49.99 -26.42
N ASN A 83 -7.76 -50.36 -27.39
CA ASN A 83 -8.87 -49.52 -27.87
C ASN A 83 -9.87 -49.13 -26.75
N ALA A 84 -9.87 -49.86 -25.63
CA ALA A 84 -10.54 -49.49 -24.39
C ALA A 84 -9.58 -49.81 -23.22
N PRO A 85 -8.72 -48.88 -22.80
CA PRO A 85 -7.88 -49.09 -21.63
C PRO A 85 -8.78 -49.26 -20.40
N PHE A 86 -8.36 -50.06 -19.42
CA PHE A 86 -9.12 -50.18 -18.17
C PHE A 86 -9.13 -48.81 -17.48
N CYS A 87 -10.25 -48.12 -17.61
CA CYS A 87 -10.56 -46.87 -16.94
C CYS A 87 -11.79 -47.16 -16.11
N GLU A 88 -11.65 -47.06 -14.78
CA GLU A 88 -12.71 -47.37 -13.84
C GLU A 88 -13.96 -46.51 -14.13
N GLU A 89 -13.77 -45.24 -14.48
CA GLU A 89 -14.82 -44.35 -14.97
C GLU A 89 -15.44 -44.80 -16.32
N CYS A 90 -14.66 -45.32 -17.27
CA CYS A 90 -15.22 -45.80 -18.54
C CYS A 90 -16.07 -47.08 -18.38
N GLU A 91 -15.70 -47.99 -17.47
CA GLU A 91 -16.54 -49.15 -17.14
C GLU A 91 -17.82 -48.73 -16.42
N LYS A 92 -17.76 -47.74 -15.52
CA LYS A 92 -18.95 -47.13 -14.91
C LYS A 92 -19.90 -46.52 -15.98
N CYS A 93 -19.36 -46.09 -17.12
CA CYS A 93 -20.10 -45.42 -18.20
C CYS A 93 -20.42 -46.28 -19.43
N LYS A 94 -20.18 -47.60 -19.40
CA LYS A 94 -20.35 -48.51 -20.55
C LYS A 94 -21.78 -48.54 -21.13
N GLY A 95 -22.77 -48.08 -20.37
CA GLY A 95 -24.17 -47.91 -20.77
C GLY A 95 -24.49 -46.57 -21.46
N GLY A 96 -23.51 -45.72 -21.77
CA GLY A 96 -23.72 -44.50 -22.56
C GLY A 96 -24.12 -43.26 -21.76
N ALA A 97 -23.98 -43.26 -20.43
CA ALA A 97 -24.19 -42.08 -19.59
C ALA A 97 -23.05 -41.95 -18.57
N CYS A 98 -22.19 -40.95 -18.75
CA CYS A 98 -21.32 -40.45 -17.68
C CYS A 98 -21.92 -39.17 -17.11
N ALA A 99 -21.88 -39.02 -15.78
CA ALA A 99 -22.05 -37.71 -15.17
C ALA A 99 -20.81 -36.86 -15.50
N ILE A 100 -21.05 -35.60 -15.89
CA ILE A 100 -20.03 -34.57 -16.05
C ILE A 100 -19.35 -34.25 -14.72
#